data_AF-E2SCY1-F1
#
_entry.id   AF-E2SCY1-F1
#
_cell.length_a   1.000
_cell.length_b   1.000
_cell.length_c   1.000
_cell.angle_alpha   90.00
_cell.angle_beta   90.00
_cell.angle_gamma   90.00
#
_symmetry.space_group_name_H-M   'P 1'
#
loop_
_entity.id
_entity.type
_entity.pdbx_description
1 polymer ?
#
loop_
_entity_poly.entity_id
_entity_poly.type
_entity_poly.pdbx_seq_one_letter_code
_entity_poly.pdbx_strand_id
1 'polypeptide(L)'
;MSDLKVDFMLLEMAEKDLGTLKHEFDNLEKRRDETEDLWGHRGVRDAMGEFAGNMDRSRKKLSESLQVLGEQISATLQAFRDAEDELVTAWEKE
;
A
#
# COMPACT_ATOMS: atom_id res chain seq x y z
N MET A 1 21.11 -13.65 -23.32
CA MET A 1 19.93 -13.10 -22.65
C MET A 1 19.76 -13.88 -21.37
N SER A 2 19.83 -13.23 -20.21
CA SER A 2 19.44 -13.93 -18.97
C SER A 2 17.95 -14.22 -19.08
N ASP A 3 17.59 -15.48 -18.97
CA ASP A 3 16.20 -15.88 -18.94
C ASP A 3 15.52 -15.16 -17.77
N LEU A 4 14.54 -14.30 -18.05
CA LEU A 4 13.88 -13.52 -17.01
C LEU A 4 12.93 -14.45 -16.26
N LYS A 5 13.39 -14.97 -15.12
CA LYS A 5 12.55 -15.79 -14.24
C LYS A 5 11.73 -14.89 -13.33
N VAL A 6 10.44 -14.78 -13.62
CA VAL A 6 9.48 -14.04 -12.80
C VAL A 6 9.08 -14.88 -11.60
N ASP A 7 9.17 -14.29 -10.41
CA ASP A 7 8.64 -14.89 -9.18
C ASP A 7 7.25 -14.31 -8.90
N PHE A 8 6.22 -14.98 -9.41
CA PHE A 8 4.83 -14.60 -9.19
C PHE A 8 4.45 -14.60 -7.72
N MET A 9 5.00 -15.54 -6.93
CA MET A 9 4.69 -15.63 -5.50
C MET A 9 5.21 -14.40 -4.76
N LEU A 10 6.40 -13.93 -5.11
CA LEU A 10 6.95 -12.68 -4.54
C LEU A 10 6.08 -11.47 -4.87
N LEU A 11 5.60 -11.36 -6.12
CA LEU A 11 4.74 -10.25 -6.55
C LEU A 11 3.39 -10.28 -5.83
N GLU A 12 2.76 -11.44 -5.71
CA GLU A 12 1.49 -11.60 -4.98
C GLU A 12 1.64 -11.30 -3.47
N MET A 13 2.73 -11.77 -2.85
CA MET A 13 3.01 -11.45 -1.45
C MET A 13 3.24 -9.94 -1.26
N ALA A 14 3.99 -9.30 -2.15
CA ALA A 14 4.25 -7.87 -2.07
C ALA A 14 2.97 -7.04 -2.23
N GLU A 15 2.10 -7.39 -3.18
CA GLU A 15 0.79 -6.75 -3.36
C GLU A 15 -0.06 -6.86 -2.07
N LYS A 16 -0.12 -8.06 -1.49
CA LYS A 16 -0.87 -8.31 -0.25
C LYS A 16 -0.32 -7.51 0.92
N ASP A 17 0.99 -7.52 1.13
CA ASP A 17 1.65 -6.83 2.23
C ASP A 17 1.45 -5.31 2.13
N LEU A 18 1.55 -4.74 0.93
CA LEU A 18 1.28 -3.32 0.68
C LEU A 18 -0.19 -2.98 0.97
N GLY A 19 -1.13 -3.85 0.58
CA GLY A 19 -2.55 -3.69 0.90
C GLY A 19 -2.80 -3.70 2.42
N THR A 20 -2.18 -4.61 3.15
CA THR A 20 -2.27 -4.66 4.62
C THR A 20 -1.68 -3.40 5.26
N LEU A 21 -0.49 -2.97 4.83
CA LEU A 21 0.13 -1.76 5.36
C LEU A 21 -0.75 -0.53 5.11
N LYS A 22 -1.28 -0.38 3.88
CA LYS A 22 -2.20 0.71 3.56
C LYS A 22 -3.41 0.73 4.50
N HIS A 23 -4.03 -0.42 4.73
CA HIS A 23 -5.17 -0.55 5.63
C HIS A 23 -4.85 -0.11 7.06
N GLU A 24 -3.70 -0.55 7.60
CA GLU A 24 -3.25 -0.15 8.93
C GLU A 24 -2.99 1.36 9.02
N PHE A 25 -2.32 1.95 8.02
CA PHE A 25 -2.09 3.39 7.96
C PHE A 25 -3.39 4.18 7.85
N ASP A 26 -4.40 3.68 7.11
CA ASP A 26 -5.71 4.33 7.01
C ASP A 26 -6.47 4.29 8.34
N ASN A 27 -6.35 3.20 9.12
CA ASN A 27 -7.02 3.04 10.41
C ASN A 27 -6.43 3.86 11.57
N LEU A 28 -5.18 4.31 11.47
CA LEU A 28 -4.55 5.13 12.53
C LEU A 28 -5.25 6.48 12.76
N GLU A 29 -5.96 7.02 11.76
CA GLU A 29 -6.73 8.27 11.89
C GLU A 29 -7.84 8.15 12.93
N LYS A 30 -8.54 7.00 12.95
CA LYS A 30 -9.68 6.77 13.83
C LYS A 30 -9.30 6.85 15.31
N ARG A 31 -8.08 6.45 15.67
CA ARG A 31 -7.58 6.49 17.06
C ARG A 31 -7.28 7.89 17.56
N ARG A 32 -6.99 8.85 16.67
CA ARG A 32 -6.74 10.24 17.07
C ARG A 32 -8.01 10.88 17.61
N ASP A 33 -9.09 10.80 16.83
CA ASP A 33 -10.36 11.48 17.13
C ASP A 33 -10.95 11.03 18.47
N GLU A 34 -10.70 9.78 18.87
CA GLU A 34 -11.13 9.21 20.15
C GLU A 34 -10.38 9.76 21.37
N THR A 35 -9.24 10.46 21.19
CA THR A 35 -8.35 10.87 22.29
C THR A 35 -8.24 12.37 22.53
N GLU A 36 -8.77 13.21 21.62
CA GLU A 36 -8.64 14.67 21.71
C GLU A 36 -9.29 15.24 22.98
N ASP A 37 -10.44 14.69 23.38
CA ASP A 37 -11.21 15.14 24.56
C ASP A 37 -10.50 14.85 25.90
N LEU A 38 -9.47 13.99 25.89
CA LEU A 38 -8.72 13.61 27.09
C LEU A 38 -7.62 14.63 27.47
N TRP A 39 -7.27 15.55 26.57
CA TRP A 39 -6.03 16.34 26.73
C TRP A 39 -6.11 17.49 27.72
N GLY A 40 -7.28 17.79 28.30
CA GLY A 40 -7.51 18.53 29.56
C GLY A 40 -6.98 19.98 29.65
N HIS A 41 -5.70 20.20 29.42
CA HIS A 41 -5.01 21.49 29.45
C HIS A 41 -4.84 22.06 28.04
N ARG A 42 -5.20 23.33 27.84
CA ARG A 42 -5.20 23.99 26.51
C ARG A 42 -3.86 23.88 25.77
N GLY A 43 -2.75 24.19 26.44
CA GLY A 43 -1.43 24.12 25.79
C GLY A 43 -1.00 22.70 25.39
N VAL A 44 -1.48 21.67 26.09
CA VAL A 44 -1.24 20.27 25.71
C VAL A 44 -2.10 19.90 24.51
N ARG A 45 -3.38 20.31 24.52
CA ARG A 45 -4.28 20.12 23.39
C ARG A 45 -3.74 20.76 22.11
N ASP A 46 -3.25 21.99 22.19
CA ASP A 46 -2.71 22.71 21.02
C ASP A 46 -1.48 21.98 20.43
N ALA A 47 -0.51 21.62 21.29
CA ALA A 47 0.69 20.89 20.87
C ALA A 47 0.36 19.50 20.30
N MET A 48 -0.58 18.78 20.93
CA MET A 48 -1.03 17.47 20.46
C MET A 48 -1.83 17.58 19.15
N GLY A 49 -2.60 18.64 18.97
CA GLY A 49 -3.30 18.94 17.72
C GLY A 49 -2.33 19.20 16.56
N GLU A 50 -1.27 19.99 16.79
CA GLU A 50 -0.22 20.21 15.80
C GLU A 50 0.53 18.91 15.45
N PHE A 51 0.92 18.14 16.47
CA PHE A 51 1.56 16.84 16.28
C PHE A 51 0.66 15.90 15.46
N ALA A 52 -0.61 15.79 15.82
CA ALA A 52 -1.57 14.92 15.13
C ALA A 52 -1.81 15.37 13.69
N GLY A 53 -1.87 16.68 13.42
CA GLY A 53 -1.97 17.21 12.06
C GLY A 53 -0.73 16.92 11.20
N ASN A 54 0.47 17.00 11.78
CA ASN A 54 1.72 16.64 11.10
C ASN A 54 1.80 15.13 10.80
N MET A 55 1.41 14.31 11.78
CA MET A 55 1.34 12.87 11.64
C MET A 55 0.33 12.48 10.55
N ASP A 56 -0.87 13.08 10.54
CA ASP A 56 -1.91 12.81 9.55
C ASP A 56 -1.43 13.10 8.12
N ARG A 57 -0.76 14.24 7.90
CA ARG A 57 -0.18 14.58 6.58
C ARG A 57 0.88 13.57 6.13
N SER A 58 1.72 13.12 7.05
CA SER A 58 2.80 12.15 6.75
C SER A 58 2.22 10.77 6.46
N ARG A 59 1.22 10.35 7.25
CA ARG A 59 0.47 9.11 7.10
C ARG A 59 -0.26 9.04 5.76
N LYS A 60 -0.97 10.11 5.36
CA LYS A 60 -1.66 10.19 4.06
C LYS A 60 -0.70 10.01 2.88
N LYS A 61 0.43 10.73 2.89
CA LYS A 61 1.48 10.56 1.85
C LYS A 61 2.02 9.14 1.76
N LEU A 62 2.22 8.48 2.91
CA LEU A 62 2.68 7.11 2.94
C LEU A 62 1.61 6.13 2.42
N SER A 63 0.35 6.30 2.83
CA SER A 63 -0.78 5.50 2.34
C SER A 63 -0.95 5.62 0.81
N GLU A 64 -0.85 6.83 0.26
CA GLU A 64 -0.88 7.07 -1.18
C GLU A 64 0.31 6.40 -1.89
N SER A 65 1.52 6.49 -1.32
CA SER A 65 2.70 5.85 -1.88
C SER A 65 2.58 4.31 -1.90
N LEU A 66 2.03 3.73 -0.84
CA LEU A 66 1.74 2.29 -0.75
C LEU A 66 0.71 1.86 -1.81
N GLN A 67 -0.33 2.67 -2.03
CA GLN A 67 -1.32 2.42 -3.07
C GLN A 67 -0.68 2.40 -4.47
N VAL A 68 0.08 3.44 -4.81
CA VAL A 68 0.73 3.56 -6.12
C VAL A 68 1.68 2.38 -6.37
N LEU A 69 2.46 1.99 -5.37
CA LEU A 69 3.35 0.84 -5.49
C LEU A 69 2.58 -0.47 -5.66
N GLY A 70 1.48 -0.66 -4.92
CA GLY A 70 0.61 -1.82 -5.07
C GLY A 70 0.01 -1.92 -6.49
N GLU A 71 -0.48 -0.81 -7.03
CA GLU A 71 -0.99 -0.73 -8.40
C GLU A 71 0.08 -1.10 -9.45
N GLN A 72 1.33 -0.64 -9.26
CA GLN A 72 2.44 -0.99 -10.13
C GLN A 72 2.79 -2.48 -10.09
N ILE A 73 2.79 -3.09 -8.91
CA ILE A 73 3.04 -4.53 -8.74
C ILE A 73 1.91 -5.34 -9.38
N SER A 74 0.65 -4.95 -9.15
CA SER A 74 -0.53 -5.60 -9.73
C SER A 74 -0.49 -5.54 -11.27
N ALA A 75 -0.18 -4.37 -11.84
CA ALA A 75 -0.03 -4.21 -13.29
C ALA A 75 1.11 -5.06 -13.86
N THR A 76 2.24 -5.15 -13.14
CA THR A 76 3.38 -5.99 -13.54
C THR A 76 3.00 -7.47 -13.54
N LEU A 77 2.30 -7.92 -12.51
CA LEU A 77 1.84 -9.29 -12.39
C LEU A 77 0.85 -9.66 -13.51
N GLN A 78 -0.09 -8.76 -13.82
CA GLN A 78 -1.03 -8.97 -14.92
C GLN A 78 -0.30 -9.08 -16.26
N ALA A 79 0.64 -8.18 -16.53
CA ALA A 79 1.41 -8.20 -17.78
C ALA A 79 2.20 -9.51 -17.98
N PHE A 80 2.74 -10.08 -16.90
CA PHE A 80 3.42 -11.38 -16.97
C PHE A 80 2.46 -12.55 -17.17
N ARG A 81 1.28 -12.53 -16.54
CA ARG A 81 0.24 -13.56 -16.78
C ARG A 81 -0.27 -13.52 -18.21
N ASP A 82 -0.53 -12.34 -18.75
CA ASP A 82 -0.97 -12.17 -20.15
C ASP A 82 0.08 -12.72 -21.12
N ALA A 83 1.37 -12.45 -20.86
CA ALA A 83 2.46 -12.96 -21.67
C ALA A 83 2.59 -14.50 -21.58
N GLU A 84 2.36 -15.10 -20.41
CA GLU A 84 2.34 -16.55 -20.23
C GLU A 84 1.17 -17.20 -20.97
N ASP A 85 -0.03 -16.62 -20.88
CA ASP A 85 -1.24 -17.10 -21.57
C ASP A 85 -1.08 -17.03 -23.10
N GLU A 86 -0.45 -15.98 -23.63
CA GLU A 86 -0.13 -15.87 -25.05
C GLU A 86 0.82 -16.97 -25.52
N LEU A 87 1.86 -17.28 -24.72
CA LEU A 87 2.80 -18.35 -25.02
C LEU A 87 2.12 -19.73 -25.00
N VAL A 88 1.32 -20.03 -23.96
CA VAL A 88 0.56 -21.29 -23.88
C VAL A 88 -0.37 -21.44 -25.07
N THR A 89 -1.13 -20.39 -25.40
CA THR A 89 -2.05 -20.39 -26.54
C THR A 89 -1.34 -20.60 -27.88
N ALA A 90 -0.12 -20.06 -28.03
CA ALA A 90 0.68 -20.26 -29.23
C ALA A 90 1.14 -21.72 -29.37
N TRP A 91 1.49 -22.36 -28.26
CA TRP A 91 1.96 -23.75 -28.23
C TRP A 91 0.84 -24.77 -28.41
N GLU A 92 -0.41 -24.45 -28.02
CA GLU A 92 -1.58 -25.30 -28.27
C GLU A 92 -2.06 -25.28 -29.73
N LYS A 93 -1.56 -24.34 -30.54
CA LYS A 93 -1.94 -24.18 -31.97
C LYS A 93 -0.96 -24.85 -32.95
N GLU A 94 0.18 -25.35 -32.48
CA GLU A 94 1.13 -26.20 -33.24
C GLU A 94 0.81 -27.69 -33.08
#